data_AF-A0A4Q3UP70-F1
#
_entry.id   AF-A0A4Q3UP70-F1
#
_cell.length_a   1.000
_cell.length_b   1.000
_cell.length_c   1.000
_cell.angle_alpha   90.00
_cell.angle_beta   90.00
_cell.angle_gamma   90.00
#
_symmetry.space_group_name_H-M   'P 1'
#
loop_
_entity.id
_entity.type
_entity.pdbx_description
1 polymer ?
#
loop_
_entity_poly.entity_id
_entity_poly.type
_entity_poly.pdbx_seq_one_letter_code
_entity_poly.pdbx_strand_id
1 'polypeptide(L)'
;MKKYFLLPILYLFMSCSTGYYQIYKTLPVTETIVANVYENQDCRISYDFWAEGGDAGFSIYNKTNEPVTVYMDQSFYIVNGTAYDYFQARTFSSSQKQTTAGYYGTYLYGISLGSAGAVTSENATTYQEKAHIVIPARSSRSFREYKINLNYFEHCDLKKFPGRRQIQPVNFSRETSPSVFSNSITYSVSGKSNTVVHDFYVSEIKNLPAGDELKKVRLQKCDARFQVFQHQNLSPANFYVKYNQNK
;
A
#
# COMPACT_ATOMS: atom_id res chain seq x y z
N MET A 1 33.10 10.31 -59.37
CA MET A 1 31.66 9.94 -59.27
C MET A 1 31.33 9.68 -57.81
N LYS A 2 30.25 10.29 -57.30
CA LYS A 2 29.93 10.49 -55.87
C LYS A 2 29.79 9.16 -55.10
N LYS A 3 30.51 9.02 -53.98
CA LYS A 3 30.34 7.92 -53.02
C LYS A 3 29.21 8.32 -52.05
N TYR A 4 28.07 7.65 -52.14
CA TYR A 4 26.99 7.81 -51.17
C TYR A 4 27.29 6.94 -49.94
N PHE A 5 27.57 7.59 -48.81
CA PHE A 5 27.71 6.93 -47.52
C PHE A 5 26.31 6.74 -46.94
N LEU A 6 25.78 5.51 -46.99
CA LEU A 6 24.51 5.15 -46.36
C LEU A 6 24.71 5.15 -44.83
N LEU A 7 24.16 6.17 -44.16
CA LEU A 7 24.04 6.22 -42.71
C LEU A 7 22.96 5.21 -42.26
N PRO A 8 23.25 4.26 -41.36
CA PRO A 8 22.20 3.41 -40.80
C PRO A 8 21.38 4.24 -39.80
N ILE A 9 20.14 4.52 -40.16
CA ILE A 9 19.14 5.10 -39.24
C ILE A 9 18.78 4.00 -38.23
N LEU A 10 19.42 4.03 -37.07
CA LEU A 10 19.07 3.20 -35.92
C LEU A 10 17.73 3.69 -35.36
N TYR A 11 16.62 3.10 -35.83
CA TYR A 11 15.30 3.28 -35.23
C TYR A 11 15.32 2.64 -33.82
N LEU A 12 15.56 3.47 -32.80
CA LEU A 12 15.25 3.13 -31.42
C LEU A 12 13.72 3.00 -31.33
N PHE A 13 13.20 1.77 -31.33
CA PHE A 13 11.82 1.49 -30.98
C PHE A 13 11.61 1.89 -29.51
N MET A 14 11.20 3.13 -29.28
CA MET A 14 10.63 3.57 -28.01
C MET A 14 9.31 2.80 -27.84
N SER A 15 9.35 1.64 -27.19
CA SER A 15 8.13 0.91 -26.84
C SER A 15 7.31 1.79 -25.91
N CYS A 16 6.19 2.30 -26.42
CA CYS A 16 5.21 3.06 -25.65
C CYS A 16 4.28 2.04 -24.97
N SER A 17 4.49 1.79 -23.68
CA SER A 17 3.62 0.91 -22.91
C SER A 17 2.28 1.61 -22.62
N THR A 18 1.18 0.88 -22.82
CA THR A 18 -0.16 1.39 -22.50
C THR A 18 -0.57 0.82 -21.14
N GLY A 19 -0.90 1.71 -20.19
CA GLY A 19 -1.25 1.33 -18.82
C GLY A 19 -2.73 1.00 -18.63
N TYR A 20 -3.00 0.06 -17.76
CA TYR A 20 -4.33 -0.43 -17.38
C TYR A 20 -4.42 -0.65 -15.86
N TYR A 21 -5.65 -0.70 -15.37
CA TYR A 21 -6.00 -0.94 -13.97
C TYR A 21 -7.02 -2.06 -13.89
N GLN A 22 -6.78 -3.03 -13.02
CA GLN A 22 -7.78 -4.00 -12.62
C GLN A 22 -8.33 -3.55 -11.27
N ILE A 23 -9.59 -3.12 -11.26
CA ILE A 23 -10.28 -2.62 -10.08
C ILE A 23 -11.01 -3.78 -9.42
N TYR A 24 -10.85 -3.87 -8.11
CA TYR A 24 -11.49 -4.84 -7.25
C TYR A 24 -12.43 -4.10 -6.30
N LYS A 25 -13.66 -4.57 -6.17
CA LYS A 25 -14.64 -4.08 -5.19
C LYS A 25 -14.88 -5.16 -4.15
N THR A 26 -14.83 -4.81 -2.87
CA THR A 26 -15.06 -5.74 -1.77
C THR A 26 -16.39 -5.49 -1.08
N LEU A 27 -16.92 -6.53 -0.46
CA LEU A 27 -18.07 -6.45 0.42
C LEU A 27 -17.76 -7.16 1.74
N PRO A 28 -18.25 -6.63 2.87
CA PRO A 28 -18.19 -7.35 4.13
C PRO A 28 -19.12 -8.57 4.09
N VAL A 29 -18.75 -9.62 4.80
CA VAL A 29 -19.63 -10.77 5.05
C VAL A 29 -20.55 -10.49 6.24
N THR A 30 -20.04 -9.78 7.25
CA THR A 30 -20.78 -9.50 8.48
C THR A 30 -21.57 -8.20 8.36
N GLU A 31 -22.86 -8.25 8.68
CA GLU A 31 -23.77 -7.07 8.62
C GLU A 31 -23.39 -5.94 9.59
N THR A 32 -22.60 -6.23 10.62
CA THR A 32 -22.12 -5.23 11.60
C THR A 32 -21.10 -4.26 11.02
N ILE A 33 -20.59 -4.51 9.81
CA ILE A 33 -19.65 -3.65 9.12
C ILE A 33 -20.42 -2.82 8.10
N VAL A 34 -20.61 -1.54 8.41
CA VAL A 34 -21.31 -0.59 7.53
C VAL A 34 -20.29 0.38 6.97
N ALA A 35 -20.24 0.50 5.64
CA ALA A 35 -19.30 1.39 4.94
C ALA A 35 -17.84 1.19 5.38
N ASN A 36 -17.41 -0.07 5.50
CA ASN A 36 -16.05 -0.47 5.91
C ASN A 36 -15.67 -0.05 7.34
N VAL A 37 -16.68 0.18 8.18
CA VAL A 37 -16.51 0.53 9.59
C VAL A 37 -17.30 -0.44 10.46
N TYR A 38 -16.62 -0.99 11.45
CA TYR A 38 -17.20 -1.64 12.61
C TYR A 38 -17.11 -0.69 13.80
N GLU A 39 -18.18 -0.60 14.59
CA GLU A 39 -18.20 0.27 15.76
C GLU A 39 -19.00 -0.35 16.91
N ASN A 40 -18.42 -0.32 18.11
CA ASN A 40 -19.10 -0.71 19.34
C ASN A 40 -18.90 0.36 20.42
N GLN A 41 -19.17 0.03 21.68
CA GLN A 41 -19.01 0.97 22.80
C GLN A 41 -17.53 1.33 23.08
N ASP A 42 -16.59 0.42 22.78
CA ASP A 42 -15.18 0.54 23.14
C ASP A 42 -14.39 1.27 22.05
N CYS A 43 -14.58 0.87 20.80
CA CYS A 43 -13.76 1.32 19.69
C CYS A 43 -14.53 1.40 18.36
N ARG A 44 -13.92 2.10 17.41
CA ARG A 44 -14.30 2.11 16.00
C ARG A 44 -13.14 1.55 15.19
N ILE A 45 -13.38 0.49 14.44
CA ILE A 45 -12.41 -0.14 13.54
C ILE A 45 -12.81 0.16 12.10
N SER A 46 -11.93 0.78 11.34
CA SER A 46 -12.18 1.21 9.96
C SER A 46 -11.14 0.64 9.00
N TYR A 47 -11.60 0.33 7.79
CA TYR A 47 -10.80 -0.20 6.71
C TYR A 47 -10.75 0.76 5.53
N ASP A 48 -9.57 0.87 4.92
CA ASP A 48 -9.37 1.57 3.66
C ASP A 48 -8.45 0.71 2.79
N PHE A 49 -9.07 -0.09 1.93
CA PHE A 49 -8.37 -1.02 1.07
C PHE A 49 -7.69 -0.32 -0.12
N TRP A 50 -7.89 0.99 -0.31
CA TRP A 50 -7.46 1.69 -1.50
C TRP A 50 -5.94 1.82 -1.61
N ALA A 51 -5.32 0.85 -2.27
CA ALA A 51 -3.90 0.85 -2.62
C ALA A 51 -3.62 -0.13 -3.77
N GLU A 52 -2.41 -0.03 -4.33
CA GLU A 52 -1.92 -1.02 -5.27
C GLU A 52 -1.67 -2.35 -4.57
N GLY A 53 -2.47 -3.35 -4.95
CA GLY A 53 -2.57 -4.66 -4.35
C GLY A 53 -3.49 -4.74 -3.13
N GLY A 54 -4.14 -3.64 -2.77
CA GLY A 54 -4.95 -3.50 -1.56
C GLY A 54 -4.13 -3.39 -0.28
N ASP A 55 -4.56 -2.56 0.66
CA ASP A 55 -4.04 -2.50 2.03
C ASP A 55 -4.98 -3.25 2.95
N ALA A 56 -4.64 -4.46 3.38
CA ALA A 56 -5.49 -5.27 4.24
C ALA A 56 -5.50 -4.82 5.71
N GLY A 57 -4.78 -3.73 6.02
CA GLY A 57 -4.69 -3.15 7.33
C GLY A 57 -5.99 -2.53 7.84
N PHE A 58 -5.95 -2.12 9.10
CA PHE A 58 -7.08 -1.50 9.79
C PHE A 58 -6.62 -0.34 10.65
N SER A 59 -7.54 0.57 10.94
CA SER A 59 -7.35 1.64 11.92
C SER A 59 -8.34 1.47 13.04
N ILE A 60 -7.88 1.53 14.28
CA ILE A 60 -8.73 1.50 15.46
C ILE A 60 -8.70 2.88 16.12
N TYR A 61 -9.87 3.37 16.46
CA TYR A 61 -10.08 4.59 17.25
C TYR A 61 -10.65 4.19 18.61
N ASN A 62 -9.95 4.60 19.68
CA ASN A 62 -10.38 4.38 21.05
C ASN A 62 -11.46 5.41 21.42
N LYS A 63 -12.69 4.95 21.65
CA LYS A 63 -13.84 5.80 22.02
C LYS A 63 -13.91 6.06 23.53
N THR A 64 -13.20 5.26 24.32
CA THR A 64 -13.25 5.31 25.78
C THR A 64 -12.32 6.38 26.35
N ASN A 65 -12.40 6.56 27.67
CA ASN A 65 -11.49 7.42 28.43
C ASN A 65 -10.32 6.63 29.05
N GLU A 66 -10.25 5.32 28.79
CA GLU A 66 -9.20 4.44 29.26
C GLU A 66 -8.34 3.95 28.09
N PRO A 67 -7.10 3.51 28.32
CA PRO A 67 -6.29 2.96 27.25
C PRO A 67 -6.89 1.66 26.68
N VAL A 68 -6.83 1.53 25.36
CA VAL A 68 -7.13 0.26 24.66
C VAL A 68 -5.81 -0.40 24.29
N THR A 69 -5.62 -1.65 24.67
CA THR A 69 -4.44 -2.43 24.27
C THR A 69 -4.80 -3.37 23.14
N VAL A 70 -4.12 -3.28 22.00
CA VAL A 70 -4.24 -4.22 20.89
C VAL A 70 -3.12 -5.26 20.99
N TYR A 71 -3.48 -6.54 20.95
CA TYR A 71 -2.56 -7.67 21.05
C TYR A 71 -2.22 -8.17 19.64
N MET A 72 -1.13 -7.66 19.06
CA MET A 72 -0.73 -7.99 17.69
C MET A 72 -0.21 -9.43 17.56
N ASP A 73 0.31 -9.99 18.65
CA ASP A 73 0.69 -11.40 18.80
C ASP A 73 -0.52 -12.35 18.90
N GLN A 74 -1.72 -11.80 19.04
CA GLN A 74 -2.99 -12.54 19.07
C GLN A 74 -3.97 -12.01 18.00
N SER A 75 -3.45 -11.29 17.01
CA SER A 75 -4.21 -10.76 15.90
C SER A 75 -3.65 -11.30 14.59
N PHE A 76 -4.54 -11.67 13.67
CA PHE A 76 -4.16 -12.39 12.45
C PHE A 76 -4.84 -11.78 11.24
N TYR A 77 -4.09 -11.70 10.14
CA TYR A 77 -4.65 -11.53 8.82
C TYR A 77 -4.89 -12.92 8.22
N ILE A 78 -6.08 -13.16 7.69
CA ILE A 78 -6.42 -14.45 7.08
C ILE A 78 -6.81 -14.18 5.64
N VAL A 79 -6.26 -14.92 4.68
CA VAL A 79 -6.65 -14.83 3.28
C VAL A 79 -6.70 -16.23 2.67
N ASN A 80 -7.82 -16.53 2.01
CA ASN A 80 -8.10 -17.82 1.38
C ASN A 80 -7.81 -19.03 2.29
N GLY A 81 -8.13 -18.90 3.59
CA GLY A 81 -7.94 -19.94 4.59
C GLY A 81 -6.54 -20.01 5.21
N THR A 82 -5.59 -19.19 4.77
CA THR A 82 -4.23 -19.11 5.34
C THR A 82 -4.14 -17.94 6.31
N ALA A 83 -3.67 -18.20 7.53
CA ALA A 83 -3.45 -17.18 8.55
C ALA A 83 -2.00 -16.66 8.55
N TYR A 84 -1.85 -15.37 8.85
CA TYR A 84 -0.59 -14.65 8.93
C TYR A 84 -0.57 -13.76 10.19
N ASP A 85 0.54 -13.83 10.93
CA ASP A 85 0.71 -13.14 12.21
C ASP A 85 1.05 -11.66 12.02
N TYR A 86 0.23 -10.75 12.56
CA TYR A 86 0.57 -9.33 12.49
C TYR A 86 1.86 -8.97 13.22
N PHE A 87 2.18 -9.70 14.29
CA PHE A 87 3.44 -9.56 15.01
C PHE A 87 4.46 -10.57 14.48
N GLN A 88 5.57 -10.06 13.91
CA GLN A 88 6.62 -10.90 13.33
C GLN A 88 7.91 -10.91 14.18
N ALA A 89 7.86 -10.34 15.39
CA ALA A 89 9.01 -10.19 16.29
C ALA A 89 10.24 -9.54 15.63
N ARG A 90 10.00 -8.50 14.82
CA ARG A 90 11.06 -7.84 14.04
C ARG A 90 11.91 -6.90 14.90
N THR A 91 13.17 -6.73 14.52
CA THR A 91 14.03 -5.66 15.00
C THR A 91 14.18 -4.59 13.93
N PHE A 92 13.85 -3.35 14.26
CA PHE A 92 14.03 -2.21 13.38
C PHE A 92 15.34 -1.50 13.72
N SER A 93 16.10 -1.12 12.70
CA SER A 93 17.35 -0.37 12.83
C SER A 93 17.21 0.97 12.11
N SER A 94 17.52 2.06 12.81
CA SER A 94 17.59 3.40 12.23
C SER A 94 19.02 3.88 12.30
N SER A 95 19.64 4.18 11.15
CA SER A 95 20.98 4.75 11.12
C SER A 95 21.01 6.16 10.55
N GLN A 96 21.82 7.02 11.16
CA GLN A 96 22.10 8.37 10.69
C GLN A 96 23.56 8.44 10.27
N LYS A 97 23.77 8.69 8.97
CA LYS A 97 25.09 8.88 8.37
C LYS A 97 25.41 10.36 8.33
N GLN A 98 26.46 10.76 9.02
CA GLN A 98 27.02 12.10 8.93
C GLN A 98 28.31 12.02 8.12
N THR A 99 28.35 12.74 7.00
CA THR A 99 29.55 12.84 6.16
C THR A 99 30.15 14.23 6.36
N THR A 100 31.43 14.29 6.74
CA THR A 100 32.19 15.55 6.86
C THR A 100 33.43 15.50 5.97
N ALA A 101 33.85 16.65 5.46
CA ALA A 101 35.11 16.75 4.71
C ALA A 101 36.28 16.77 5.70
N GLY A 102 37.15 15.77 5.62
CA GLY A 102 38.42 15.71 6.35
C GLY A 102 39.57 16.15 5.45
N TYR A 103 40.43 17.03 5.94
CA TYR A 103 41.66 17.44 5.26
C TYR A 103 42.86 16.76 5.92
N TYR A 104 43.65 16.05 5.12
CA TYR A 104 44.91 15.46 5.57
C TYR A 104 46.05 15.99 4.68
N GLY A 105 47.09 16.54 5.32
CA GLY A 105 48.27 17.08 4.65
C GLY A 105 49.39 16.05 4.59
N THR A 106 49.98 15.86 3.41
CA THR A 106 51.20 15.07 3.24
C THR A 106 52.34 15.98 2.77
N TYR A 107 53.55 15.72 3.27
CA TYR A 107 54.74 16.47 2.90
C TYR A 107 55.61 15.59 1.99
N LEU A 108 55.80 16.01 0.74
CA LEU A 108 56.74 15.39 -0.19
C LEU A 108 57.75 16.45 -0.63
N TYR A 109 59.04 16.21 -0.38
CA TYR A 109 60.14 17.09 -0.83
C TYR A 109 59.94 18.60 -0.54
N GLY A 110 59.44 18.95 0.65
CA GLY A 110 59.25 20.34 1.06
C GLY A 110 58.01 21.03 0.50
N ILE A 111 57.16 20.34 -0.25
CA ILE A 111 55.88 20.85 -0.76
C ILE A 111 54.74 20.23 0.03
N SER A 112 53.81 21.07 0.53
CA SER A 112 52.58 20.63 1.19
C SER A 112 51.49 20.38 0.16
N LEU A 113 51.04 19.13 0.01
CA LEU A 113 49.86 18.79 -0.78
C LEU A 113 48.70 18.44 0.17
N GLY A 114 47.59 19.18 0.06
CA GLY A 114 46.34 18.90 0.76
C GLY A 114 45.45 17.97 -0.06
N SER A 115 44.96 16.90 0.56
CA SER A 115 43.92 16.02 -0.03
C SER A 115 42.63 16.10 0.78
N ALA A 116 41.49 16.19 0.09
CA ALA A 116 40.18 16.16 0.71
C ALA A 116 39.64 14.72 0.68
N GLY A 117 39.43 14.13 1.86
CA GLY A 117 38.77 12.84 2.04
C GLY A 117 37.42 13.00 2.72
N ALA A 118 36.46 12.11 2.44
CA ALA A 118 35.20 12.08 3.17
C ALA A 118 35.35 11.22 4.44
N VAL A 119 35.08 11.80 5.61
CA VAL A 119 34.94 11.05 6.87
C VAL A 119 33.46 10.79 7.08
N THR A 120 33.11 9.52 7.27
CA THR A 120 31.73 9.10 7.54
C THR A 120 31.64 8.57 8.97
N SER A 121 30.68 9.10 9.73
CA SER A 121 30.30 8.57 11.04
C SER A 121 28.85 8.08 10.95
N GLU A 122 28.59 6.90 11.49
CA GLU A 122 27.27 6.28 11.49
C GLU A 122 26.87 5.97 12.94
N ASN A 123 25.73 6.54 13.35
CA ASN A 123 25.07 6.15 14.60
C ASN A 123 23.85 5.32 14.24
N ALA A 124 23.72 4.13 14.84
CA ALA A 124 22.59 3.25 14.63
C ALA A 124 21.87 2.98 15.96
N THR A 125 20.54 3.09 15.95
CA THR A 125 19.67 2.69 17.06
C THR A 125 18.78 1.54 16.62
N THR A 126 18.55 0.59 17.51
CA THR A 126 17.67 -0.55 17.26
C THR A 126 16.51 -0.57 18.25
N TYR A 127 15.33 -0.98 17.79
CA TYR A 127 14.18 -1.18 18.66
C TYR A 127 13.37 -2.41 18.21
N GLN A 128 12.79 -3.09 19.19
CA GLN A 128 11.98 -4.29 18.94
C GLN A 128 10.55 -3.90 18.58
N GLU A 129 9.95 -4.67 17.67
CA GLU A 129 8.53 -4.62 17.39
C GLU A 129 7.72 -4.85 18.66
N LYS A 130 6.65 -4.09 18.85
CA LYS A 130 5.79 -4.21 20.04
C LYS A 130 4.70 -5.23 19.77
N ALA A 131 4.71 -6.33 20.51
CA ALA A 131 3.61 -7.30 20.49
C ALA A 131 2.29 -6.66 20.96
N HIS A 132 2.34 -5.82 22.00
CA HIS A 132 1.16 -5.16 22.57
C HIS A 132 1.24 -3.66 22.35
N ILE A 133 0.17 -3.11 21.80
CA ILE A 133 0.12 -1.73 21.36
C ILE A 133 -0.99 -0.99 22.11
N VAL A 134 -0.57 -0.06 22.97
CA VAL A 134 -1.49 0.80 23.74
C VAL A 134 -1.92 1.99 22.90
N ILE A 135 -3.22 2.26 22.92
CA ILE A 135 -3.88 3.35 22.22
C ILE A 135 -4.56 4.23 23.28
N PRO A 136 -4.02 5.44 23.53
CA PRO A 136 -4.58 6.36 24.50
C PRO A 136 -6.06 6.68 24.26
N ALA A 137 -6.74 7.13 25.32
CA ALA A 137 -8.10 7.64 25.25
C ALA A 137 -8.28 8.62 24.08
N ARG A 138 -9.38 8.49 23.35
CA ARG A 138 -9.77 9.41 22.25
C ARG A 138 -8.74 9.55 21.13
N SER A 139 -7.87 8.56 20.94
CA SER A 139 -6.86 8.54 19.89
C SER A 139 -7.01 7.34 18.95
N SER A 140 -6.32 7.38 17.81
CA SER A 140 -6.35 6.30 16.82
C SER A 140 -4.96 5.79 16.49
N ARG A 141 -4.89 4.53 16.06
CA ARG A 141 -3.69 3.94 15.47
C ARG A 141 -4.05 3.07 14.28
N SER A 142 -3.20 3.11 13.25
CA SER A 142 -3.31 2.27 12.06
C SER A 142 -2.28 1.14 12.09
N PHE A 143 -2.70 -0.03 11.63
CA PHE A 143 -1.89 -1.23 11.48
C PHE A 143 -1.95 -1.66 10.03
N ARG A 144 -0.80 -1.69 9.36
CA ARG A 144 -0.67 -2.00 7.93
C ARG A 144 0.52 -2.93 7.78
N GLU A 145 0.31 -4.07 7.13
CA GLU A 145 1.34 -5.09 6.94
C GLU A 145 1.09 -5.86 5.65
N TYR A 146 -0.15 -6.35 5.50
CA TYR A 146 -0.50 -7.24 4.41
C TYR A 146 -1.21 -6.55 3.26
N LYS A 147 -1.03 -7.13 2.08
CA LYS A 147 -1.79 -6.80 0.88
C LYS A 147 -2.84 -7.86 0.60
N ILE A 148 -3.92 -7.47 -0.07
CA ILE A 148 -5.02 -8.38 -0.39
C ILE A 148 -4.64 -9.26 -1.58
N ASN A 149 -4.33 -8.66 -2.72
CA ASN A 149 -3.90 -9.36 -3.92
C ASN A 149 -3.03 -8.45 -4.78
N LEU A 150 -1.76 -8.83 -4.97
CA LEU A 150 -0.81 -8.10 -5.81
C LEU A 150 -0.88 -8.46 -7.30
N ASN A 151 -1.45 -9.61 -7.63
CA ASN A 151 -1.34 -10.19 -8.95
C ASN A 151 -2.56 -9.87 -9.80
N TYR A 152 -2.34 -9.70 -11.09
CA TYR A 152 -3.42 -9.62 -12.06
C TYR A 152 -4.23 -10.92 -12.05
N PHE A 153 -5.54 -10.78 -11.93
CA PHE A 153 -6.48 -11.89 -11.95
C PHE A 153 -6.93 -12.19 -13.38
N GLU A 154 -6.73 -13.44 -13.81
CA GLU A 154 -7.14 -13.95 -15.12
C GLU A 154 -8.51 -14.62 -15.01
N HIS A 155 -9.42 -14.24 -15.91
CA HIS A 155 -10.75 -14.82 -16.04
C HIS A 155 -11.20 -14.79 -17.50
N CYS A 156 -11.91 -15.83 -17.97
CA CYS A 156 -12.35 -15.93 -19.37
C CYS A 156 -13.22 -14.73 -19.79
N ASP A 157 -14.08 -14.26 -18.89
CA ASP A 157 -14.98 -13.13 -19.14
C ASP A 157 -14.34 -11.76 -18.86
N LEU A 158 -13.07 -11.71 -18.40
CA LEU A 158 -12.33 -10.47 -18.21
C LEU A 158 -11.36 -10.24 -19.36
N LYS A 159 -11.73 -9.36 -20.29
CA LYS A 159 -10.80 -8.91 -21.33
C LYS A 159 -9.60 -8.20 -20.70
N LYS A 160 -8.38 -8.74 -20.91
CA LYS A 160 -7.14 -8.21 -20.33
C LYS A 160 -6.85 -6.77 -20.73
N PHE A 161 -7.00 -6.43 -22.00
CA PHE A 161 -6.78 -5.07 -22.51
C PHE A 161 -8.06 -4.55 -23.19
N PRO A 162 -9.07 -4.12 -22.40
CA PRO A 162 -10.33 -3.67 -22.96
C PRO A 162 -10.19 -2.25 -23.49
N GLY A 163 -10.83 -1.93 -24.62
CA GLY A 163 -11.14 -0.54 -24.94
C GLY A 163 -12.32 -0.05 -24.09
N ARG A 164 -12.59 1.27 -24.09
CA ARG A 164 -13.69 1.88 -23.30
C ARG A 164 -15.06 1.23 -23.47
N ARG A 165 -15.38 0.73 -24.68
CA ARG A 165 -16.66 0.06 -24.98
C ARG A 165 -16.69 -1.44 -24.64
N GLN A 166 -15.56 -1.99 -24.19
CA GLN A 166 -15.36 -3.43 -23.92
C GLN A 166 -15.12 -3.69 -22.42
N ILE A 167 -15.29 -2.68 -21.58
CA ILE A 167 -15.21 -2.82 -20.13
C ILE A 167 -16.43 -3.63 -19.67
N GLN A 168 -16.18 -4.83 -19.15
CA GLN A 168 -17.21 -5.69 -18.58
C GLN A 168 -16.75 -6.14 -17.19
N PRO A 169 -17.52 -5.82 -16.13
CA PRO A 169 -17.25 -6.34 -14.79
C PRO A 169 -17.68 -7.81 -14.68
N VAL A 170 -16.94 -8.58 -13.90
CA VAL A 170 -17.33 -9.92 -13.44
C VAL A 170 -17.67 -9.83 -11.96
N ASN A 171 -18.84 -10.35 -11.59
CA ASN A 171 -19.33 -10.36 -10.22
C ASN A 171 -19.11 -11.73 -9.58
N PHE A 172 -18.88 -11.73 -8.27
CA PHE A 172 -18.61 -12.91 -7.48
C PHE A 172 -19.53 -12.97 -6.26
N SER A 173 -19.91 -14.19 -5.91
CA SER A 173 -20.42 -14.54 -4.59
C SER A 173 -19.24 -14.73 -3.63
N ARG A 174 -19.52 -14.91 -2.33
CA ARG A 174 -18.47 -15.24 -1.36
C ARG A 174 -17.79 -16.56 -1.72
N GLU A 175 -18.55 -17.53 -2.21
CA GLU A 175 -18.11 -18.89 -2.53
C GLU A 175 -17.28 -18.95 -3.81
N THR A 176 -17.57 -18.05 -4.77
CA THR A 176 -16.87 -17.96 -6.06
C THR A 176 -15.80 -16.88 -6.08
N SER A 177 -15.63 -16.14 -4.99
CA SER A 177 -14.68 -15.03 -4.91
C SER A 177 -13.24 -15.52 -5.08
N PRO A 178 -12.41 -14.82 -5.88
CA PRO A 178 -10.99 -15.14 -5.99
C PRO A 178 -10.20 -14.78 -4.73
N SER A 179 -10.78 -13.96 -3.84
CA SER A 179 -10.15 -13.60 -2.57
C SER A 179 -11.20 -13.42 -1.50
N VAL A 180 -11.12 -14.25 -0.46
CA VAL A 180 -11.85 -14.10 0.79
C VAL A 180 -10.81 -13.84 1.87
N PHE A 181 -10.95 -12.73 2.59
CA PHE A 181 -9.95 -12.28 3.53
C PHE A 181 -10.57 -11.68 4.79
N SER A 182 -9.84 -11.72 5.89
CA SER A 182 -10.32 -11.23 7.16
C SER A 182 -9.24 -10.75 8.10
N ASN A 183 -9.68 -9.95 9.07
CA ASN A 183 -8.89 -9.45 10.18
C ASN A 183 -9.47 -10.01 11.47
N SER A 184 -8.71 -10.87 12.16
CA SER A 184 -8.99 -11.29 13.53
C SER A 184 -8.22 -10.38 14.48
N ILE A 185 -8.91 -9.54 15.24
CA ILE A 185 -8.31 -8.47 16.05
C ILE A 185 -8.64 -8.72 17.50
N THR A 186 -7.60 -8.89 18.32
CA THR A 186 -7.73 -9.05 19.77
C THR A 186 -7.31 -7.76 20.48
N TYR A 187 -8.19 -7.23 21.34
CA TYR A 187 -7.93 -6.01 22.10
C TYR A 187 -8.53 -6.09 23.51
N SER A 188 -8.02 -5.29 24.44
CA SER A 188 -8.59 -5.15 25.78
C SER A 188 -8.86 -3.70 26.17
N VAL A 189 -9.90 -3.52 26.97
CA VAL A 189 -10.28 -2.27 27.62
C VAL A 189 -10.56 -2.57 29.07
N SER A 190 -9.98 -1.81 30.00
CA SER A 190 -10.17 -2.01 31.45
C SER A 190 -9.88 -3.45 31.93
N GLY A 191 -8.94 -4.15 31.27
CA GLY A 191 -8.60 -5.55 31.55
C GLY A 191 -9.55 -6.60 30.96
N LYS A 192 -10.65 -6.21 30.32
CA LYS A 192 -11.54 -7.13 29.60
C LYS A 192 -11.06 -7.32 28.17
N SER A 193 -10.71 -8.56 27.82
CA SER A 193 -10.31 -8.92 26.45
C SER A 193 -11.52 -9.17 25.55
N ASN A 194 -11.45 -8.72 24.31
CA ASN A 194 -12.42 -8.97 23.25
C ASN A 194 -11.66 -9.34 21.96
N THR A 195 -12.24 -10.25 21.19
CA THR A 195 -11.75 -10.59 19.85
C THR A 195 -12.89 -10.39 18.85
N VAL A 196 -12.59 -9.69 17.77
CA VAL A 196 -13.53 -9.48 16.65
C VAL A 196 -12.92 -10.01 15.37
N VAL A 197 -13.75 -10.61 14.52
CA VAL A 197 -13.35 -11.12 13.21
C VAL A 197 -14.15 -10.38 12.16
N HIS A 198 -13.45 -9.67 11.27
CA HIS A 198 -14.04 -8.89 10.20
C HIS A 198 -13.71 -9.51 8.85
N ASP A 199 -14.71 -10.14 8.24
CA ASP A 199 -14.60 -10.90 7.00
C ASP A 199 -15.06 -10.07 5.79
N PHE A 200 -14.33 -10.23 4.69
CA PHE A 200 -14.57 -9.57 3.41
C PHE A 200 -14.34 -10.53 2.25
N TYR A 201 -14.97 -10.23 1.12
CA TYR A 201 -14.69 -10.92 -0.13
C TYR A 201 -14.70 -9.94 -1.31
N VAL A 202 -13.99 -10.29 -2.38
CA VAL A 202 -14.05 -9.57 -3.65
C VAL A 202 -15.38 -9.90 -4.34
N SER A 203 -16.20 -8.87 -4.53
CA SER A 203 -17.54 -8.97 -5.12
C SER A 203 -17.59 -8.63 -6.60
N GLU A 204 -16.66 -7.82 -7.10
CA GLU A 204 -16.60 -7.41 -8.50
C GLU A 204 -15.13 -7.17 -8.90
N ILE A 205 -14.78 -7.60 -10.11
CA ILE A 205 -13.52 -7.25 -10.76
C ILE A 205 -13.82 -6.68 -12.15
N LYS A 206 -13.12 -5.60 -12.53
CA LYS A 206 -13.14 -5.07 -13.90
C LYS A 206 -11.79 -4.51 -14.32
N ASN A 207 -11.52 -4.60 -15.62
CA ASN A 207 -10.32 -4.04 -16.23
C ASN A 207 -10.64 -2.71 -16.91
N LEU A 208 -9.77 -1.71 -16.74
CA LEU A 208 -9.94 -0.34 -17.26
C LEU A 208 -8.65 0.14 -17.94
N PRO A 209 -8.74 0.81 -19.10
CA PRO A 209 -7.66 1.67 -19.59
C PRO A 209 -7.30 2.74 -18.57
N ALA A 210 -6.03 3.13 -18.49
CA ALA A 210 -5.59 4.21 -17.59
C ALA A 210 -6.37 5.52 -17.80
N GLY A 211 -6.77 5.84 -19.03
CA GLY A 211 -7.56 7.04 -19.32
C GLY A 211 -9.00 7.01 -18.82
N ASP A 212 -9.56 5.81 -18.54
CA ASP A 212 -10.88 5.65 -17.96
C ASP A 212 -10.83 5.62 -16.42
N GLU A 213 -9.73 5.13 -15.83
CA GLU A 213 -9.51 5.13 -14.37
C GLU A 213 -8.99 6.46 -13.83
N LEU A 214 -8.05 7.11 -14.52
CA LEU A 214 -7.43 8.35 -14.08
C LEU A 214 -8.03 9.55 -14.81
N LYS A 215 -8.69 10.45 -14.08
CA LYS A 215 -9.14 11.74 -14.63
C LYS A 215 -8.32 12.90 -14.09
N LYS A 216 -8.06 13.87 -14.95
CA LYS A 216 -7.47 15.15 -14.54
C LYS A 216 -8.52 15.97 -13.80
N VAL A 217 -8.21 16.33 -12.55
CA VAL A 217 -9.03 17.19 -11.70
C VAL A 217 -8.23 18.43 -11.36
N ARG A 218 -8.88 19.60 -11.36
CA ARG A 218 -8.29 20.86 -10.91
C ARG A 218 -8.52 20.99 -9.42
N LEU A 219 -7.45 21.10 -8.65
CA LEU A 219 -7.50 21.35 -7.22
C LEU A 219 -7.02 22.78 -6.94
N GLN A 220 -7.67 23.42 -5.97
CA GLN A 220 -7.24 24.68 -5.40
C GLN A 220 -6.79 24.42 -3.97
N LYS A 221 -5.54 24.75 -3.66
CA LYS A 221 -5.02 24.74 -2.30
C LYS A 221 -4.50 26.14 -1.99
N CYS A 222 -5.16 26.81 -1.06
CA CYS A 222 -5.00 28.24 -0.83
C CYS A 222 -5.22 29.00 -2.17
N ASP A 223 -4.23 29.77 -2.61
CA ASP A 223 -4.28 30.56 -3.85
C ASP A 223 -3.69 29.81 -5.07
N ALA A 224 -3.08 28.64 -4.86
CA ALA A 224 -2.47 27.87 -5.93
C ALA A 224 -3.46 26.90 -6.58
N ARG A 225 -3.51 26.93 -7.92
CA ARG A 225 -4.27 25.96 -8.73
C ARG A 225 -3.32 24.97 -9.37
N PHE A 226 -3.56 23.68 -9.16
CA PHE A 226 -2.78 22.62 -9.77
C PHE A 226 -3.69 21.52 -10.32
N GLN A 227 -3.19 20.78 -11.29
CA GLN A 227 -3.89 19.66 -11.90
C GLN A 227 -3.30 18.37 -11.36
N VAL A 228 -4.17 17.48 -10.87
CA VAL A 228 -3.78 16.14 -10.44
C VAL A 228 -4.59 15.10 -11.19
N PHE A 229 -4.02 13.91 -11.34
CA PHE A 229 -4.79 12.74 -11.73
C PHE A 229 -5.45 12.13 -10.49
N GLN A 230 -6.75 11.90 -10.58
CA GLN A 230 -7.52 11.25 -9.54
C GLN A 230 -8.16 9.98 -10.08
N HIS A 231 -8.11 8.95 -9.25
CA HIS A 231 -8.76 7.67 -9.46
C HIS A 231 -10.28 7.80 -9.40
N GLN A 232 -10.96 7.33 -10.43
CA GLN A 232 -12.42 7.36 -10.52
C GLN A 232 -13.08 6.32 -9.63
N ASN A 233 -12.43 5.17 -9.41
CA ASN A 233 -12.96 4.11 -8.58
C ASN A 233 -12.42 4.18 -7.14
N LEU A 234 -11.87 5.32 -6.72
CA LEU A 234 -11.39 5.53 -5.35
C LEU A 234 -12.53 5.36 -4.35
N SER A 235 -12.38 4.35 -3.48
CA SER A 235 -13.32 4.03 -2.41
C SER A 235 -12.58 3.17 -1.37
N PRO A 236 -12.88 3.32 -0.06
CA PRO A 236 -12.32 2.46 0.98
C PRO A 236 -12.62 0.97 0.79
N ALA A 237 -13.69 0.64 0.04
CA ALA A 237 -14.08 -0.72 -0.29
C ALA A 237 -13.41 -1.26 -1.57
N ASN A 238 -12.59 -0.46 -2.23
CA ASN A 238 -11.96 -0.86 -3.48
C ASN A 238 -10.44 -0.94 -3.33
N PHE A 239 -9.83 -1.73 -4.19
CA PHE A 239 -8.38 -1.68 -4.42
C PHE A 239 -8.09 -1.92 -5.91
N TYR A 240 -6.83 -1.81 -6.31
CA TYR A 240 -6.46 -1.99 -7.70
C TYR A 240 -5.14 -2.71 -7.89
N VAL A 241 -4.96 -3.31 -9.07
CA VAL A 241 -3.68 -3.78 -9.59
C VAL A 241 -3.38 -3.04 -10.88
N LYS A 242 -2.16 -2.49 -11.01
CA LYS A 242 -1.69 -1.87 -12.26
C LYS A 242 -1.03 -2.92 -13.15
N TYR A 243 -1.25 -2.80 -14.45
CA TYR A 243 -0.57 -3.66 -15.42
C TYR A 243 -0.45 -2.94 -16.77
N ASN A 244 0.48 -3.39 -17.60
CA ASN A 244 0.82 -2.73 -18.87
C ASN A 244 0.70 -3.69 -20.05
N GLN A 245 0.35 -3.12 -21.20
CA GLN A 245 0.53 -3.77 -22.49
C GLN A 245 1.83 -3.26 -23.09
N ASN A 246 2.83 -4.15 -23.21
CA ASN A 246 4.02 -3.87 -23.99
C ASN A 246 3.67 -3.96 -25.47
N LYS A 247 4.09 -2.96 -26.25
CA LYS A 247 3.95 -2.93 -27.71
C LYS A 247 5.28 -3.25 -28.36
#